data_AF-A0A445KKK8-F1
#
_entry.id   AF-A0A445KKK8-F1
#
_cell.length_a   1.000
_cell.length_b   1.000
_cell.length_c   1.000
_cell.angle_alpha   90.00
_cell.angle_beta   90.00
_cell.angle_gamma   90.00
#
_symmetry.space_group_name_H-M   'P 1'
#
loop_
_entity.id
_entity.type
_entity.pdbx_description
1 polymer ?
#
loop_
_entity_poly.entity_id
_entity_poly.type
_entity_poly.pdbx_seq_one_letter_code
_entity_poly.pdbx_strand_id
1 'polypeptide(L)'
;MATLDERPSAKRWLPLEANPEVMNQFLWGLGLPLDEAECCDVFGLDEELLEMVPKPVLAVLFLYPITAKSEEERLQQENEKKDYSSKVYFMKQTVGNACGTIGLLHALGNITSEVKLVEGSFFDKFFKSTASMDPLQRAVFLENDREMEVAHSVAATAGDTVASDNVDTHFICFACVDGELYELDGRKSGPISHGPSSPSTLLRDAAKVIQSMIQKNPGSLNFNVIAISKKSKDGH
;
A
#
# COMPACT_ATOMS: atom_id res chain seq x y z
N MET A 1 25.89 -38.22 -5.86
CA MET A 1 24.73 -37.59 -5.22
C MET A 1 25.08 -36.12 -4.99
N ALA A 2 24.73 -35.25 -5.94
CA ALA A 2 24.88 -33.81 -5.78
C ALA A 2 23.61 -33.29 -5.12
N THR A 3 23.78 -32.66 -3.96
CA THR A 3 22.75 -32.17 -3.06
C THR A 3 22.18 -30.84 -3.55
N LEU A 4 20.84 -30.80 -3.56
CA LEU A 4 19.93 -29.66 -3.37
C LEU A 4 20.38 -28.30 -3.93
N ASP A 5 19.66 -27.91 -4.99
CA ASP A 5 19.47 -26.58 -5.55
C ASP A 5 19.44 -25.47 -4.46
N GLU A 6 20.60 -24.91 -4.11
CA GLU A 6 20.73 -23.70 -3.29
C GLU A 6 20.34 -22.48 -4.14
N ARG A 7 19.05 -22.36 -4.44
CA ARG A 7 18.47 -21.03 -4.67
C ARG A 7 18.52 -20.30 -3.33
N PRO A 8 19.08 -19.08 -3.26
CA PRO A 8 18.99 -18.26 -2.06
C PRO A 8 17.53 -18.20 -1.61
N SER A 9 17.27 -18.46 -0.32
CA SER A 9 15.94 -18.23 0.25
C SER A 9 15.50 -16.81 -0.11
N ALA A 10 14.30 -16.67 -0.69
CA ALA A 10 13.78 -15.36 -1.08
C ALA A 10 13.74 -14.44 0.16
N LYS A 11 14.24 -13.21 0.01
CA LYS A 11 14.28 -12.22 1.10
C LYS A 11 12.88 -12.05 1.68
N ARG A 12 12.77 -12.06 3.01
CA ARG A 12 11.49 -11.99 3.72
C ARG A 12 11.61 -11.10 4.94
N TRP A 13 10.58 -10.30 5.19
CA TRP A 13 10.47 -9.43 6.36
C TRP A 13 9.36 -9.91 7.31
N LEU A 14 9.16 -9.19 8.42
CA LEU A 14 7.99 -9.37 9.29
C LEU A 14 6.78 -8.65 8.66
N PRO A 15 5.55 -9.13 8.83
CA PRO A 15 4.39 -8.37 8.35
C PRO A 15 4.17 -7.11 9.19
N LEU A 16 3.73 -6.03 8.55
CA LEU A 16 3.26 -4.84 9.27
C LEU A 16 1.85 -5.07 9.80
N GLU A 17 1.58 -4.61 11.02
CA GLU A 17 0.24 -4.52 11.59
C GLU A 17 -0.58 -3.44 10.86
N ALA A 18 -1.87 -3.67 10.68
CA ALA A 18 -2.80 -2.66 10.17
C ALA A 18 -3.17 -1.67 11.27
N ASN A 19 -2.21 -0.81 11.61
CA ASN A 19 -2.30 0.12 12.71
C ASN A 19 -1.88 1.52 12.24
N PRO A 20 -2.81 2.50 12.18
CA PRO A 20 -2.48 3.85 11.74
C PRO A 20 -1.36 4.52 12.54
N GLU A 21 -1.22 4.26 13.84
CA GLU A 21 -0.15 4.85 14.66
C GLU A 21 1.23 4.36 14.20
N VAL A 22 1.38 3.05 14.00
CA VAL A 22 2.62 2.45 13.47
C VAL A 22 2.95 2.98 12.08
N MET A 23 1.95 3.03 11.18
CA MET A 23 2.13 3.54 9.82
C MET A 23 2.48 5.03 9.79
N ASN A 24 1.87 5.82 10.67
CA ASN A 24 2.17 7.24 10.83
C ASN A 24 3.63 7.46 11.27
N GLN A 25 4.08 6.76 12.32
CA GLN A 25 5.47 6.86 12.78
C GLN A 25 6.46 6.45 11.67
N PHE A 26 6.14 5.40 10.92
CA PHE A 26 6.93 4.97 9.77
C PHE A 26 7.00 6.07 8.68
N LEU A 27 5.86 6.65 8.31
CA LEU A 27 5.80 7.69 7.28
C LEU A 27 6.53 8.97 7.71
N TRP A 28 6.29 9.43 8.93
CA TRP A 28 6.88 10.65 9.45
C TRP A 28 8.38 10.51 9.68
N GLY A 29 8.83 9.37 10.21
CA GLY A 29 10.25 9.07 10.42
C GLY A 29 11.08 9.03 9.14
N LEU A 30 10.44 8.76 7.99
CA LEU A 30 11.09 8.65 6.68
C LEU A 30 10.95 9.91 5.81
N GLY A 31 10.29 10.96 6.31
CA GLY A 31 10.33 12.29 5.68
C GLY A 31 9.00 12.86 5.19
N LEU A 32 7.86 12.26 5.54
CA LEU A 32 6.57 12.93 5.41
C LEU A 32 6.38 13.89 6.61
N PRO A 33 6.19 15.21 6.42
CA PRO A 33 5.92 16.10 7.53
C PRO A 33 4.65 15.73 8.30
N LEU A 34 4.71 15.90 9.62
CA LEU A 34 3.62 15.60 10.57
C LEU A 34 2.33 16.37 10.27
N ASP A 35 2.41 17.50 9.56
CA ASP A 35 1.31 18.40 9.20
C ASP A 35 0.82 18.27 7.76
N GLU A 36 1.44 17.39 6.95
CA GLU A 36 1.06 17.19 5.55
C GLU A 36 -0.03 16.11 5.41
N ALA A 37 0.17 14.94 6.03
CA ALA A 37 -0.79 13.83 5.97
C ALA A 37 -0.60 12.81 7.11
N GLU A 38 -1.65 12.03 7.35
CA GLU A 38 -1.67 10.94 8.32
C GLU A 38 -2.61 9.80 7.91
N CYS A 39 -2.27 8.59 8.36
CA CYS A 39 -3.10 7.40 8.35
C CYS A 39 -4.20 7.52 9.42
N CYS A 40 -5.42 7.11 9.06
CA CYS A 40 -6.59 7.04 9.94
C CYS A 40 -7.35 5.74 9.68
N ASP A 41 -7.96 5.17 10.72
CA ASP A 41 -8.88 4.04 10.57
C ASP A 41 -10.12 4.43 9.77
N VAL A 42 -10.64 3.47 8.99
CA VAL A 42 -11.96 3.54 8.36
C VAL A 42 -12.86 2.53 9.05
N PHE A 43 -13.74 3.02 9.93
CA PHE A 43 -14.56 2.16 10.80
C PHE A 43 -15.65 1.38 10.07
N GLY A 44 -16.03 1.79 8.86
CA GLY A 44 -16.98 1.08 8.02
C GLY A 44 -17.09 1.67 6.62
N LEU A 45 -17.84 0.99 5.76
CA LEU A 45 -17.91 1.27 4.32
C LEU A 45 -19.27 1.85 3.88
N ASP A 46 -20.18 2.08 4.82
CA ASP A 46 -21.40 2.87 4.59
C ASP A 46 -21.10 4.37 4.63
N GLU A 47 -21.99 5.17 4.05
CA GLU A 47 -21.76 6.61 3.86
C GLU A 47 -21.53 7.35 5.18
N GLU A 48 -22.21 6.97 6.26
CA GLU A 48 -22.09 7.64 7.56
C GLU A 48 -20.70 7.43 8.17
N LEU A 49 -20.20 6.20 8.16
CA LEU A 49 -18.87 5.89 8.69
C LEU A 49 -17.74 6.42 7.82
N LEU A 50 -17.92 6.49 6.50
CA LEU A 50 -16.93 7.11 5.60
C LEU A 50 -16.79 8.62 5.82
N GLU A 51 -17.85 9.31 6.24
CA GLU A 51 -17.81 10.75 6.53
C GLU A 51 -17.02 11.10 7.81
N MET A 52 -16.75 10.11 8.68
CA MET A 52 -15.90 10.28 9.85
C MET A 52 -14.41 10.40 9.51
N VAL A 53 -14.00 9.95 8.32
CA VAL A 53 -12.61 9.98 7.88
C VAL A 53 -12.20 11.42 7.53
N PRO A 54 -11.07 11.94 8.05
CA PRO A 54 -10.62 13.28 7.72
C PRO A 54 -10.42 13.48 6.20
N LYS A 55 -10.73 14.69 5.73
CA LYS A 55 -10.71 15.04 4.31
C LYS A 55 -9.69 16.15 4.04
N PRO A 56 -9.10 16.21 2.83
CA PRO A 56 -9.24 15.25 1.73
C PRO A 56 -8.49 13.93 1.99
N VAL A 57 -9.06 12.82 1.50
CA VAL A 57 -8.39 11.51 1.45
C VAL A 57 -7.51 11.45 0.21
N LEU A 58 -6.27 11.01 0.39
CA LEU A 58 -5.22 10.98 -0.62
C LEU A 58 -4.99 9.56 -1.17
N ALA A 59 -5.11 8.54 -0.32
CA ALA A 59 -4.98 7.14 -0.68
C ALA A 59 -5.74 6.26 0.32
N VAL A 60 -6.04 5.01 -0.07
CA VAL A 60 -6.70 4.03 0.81
C VAL A 60 -5.92 2.72 0.78
N LEU A 61 -5.48 2.24 1.93
CA LEU A 61 -4.88 0.92 2.11
C LEU A 61 -5.98 -0.08 2.51
N PHE A 62 -5.92 -1.27 1.93
CA PHE A 62 -6.83 -2.35 2.25
C PHE A 62 -6.05 -3.62 2.57
N LEU A 63 -6.25 -4.16 3.76
CA LEU A 63 -5.78 -5.47 4.17
C LEU A 63 -6.90 -6.49 3.97
N TYR A 64 -6.61 -7.60 3.28
CA TYR A 64 -7.58 -8.67 3.06
C TYR A 64 -6.92 -10.05 3.06
N PRO A 65 -7.66 -11.14 3.32
CA PRO A 65 -7.11 -12.48 3.29
C PRO A 65 -6.88 -12.95 1.86
N ILE A 66 -5.71 -13.50 1.60
CA ILE A 66 -5.39 -14.30 0.42
C ILE A 66 -6.00 -15.69 0.62
N THR A 67 -6.91 -16.05 -0.27
CA THR A 67 -7.50 -17.39 -0.36
C THR A 67 -7.01 -18.11 -1.63
N ALA A 68 -7.15 -19.43 -1.68
CA ALA A 68 -6.87 -20.19 -2.90
C ALA A 68 -7.63 -19.66 -4.13
N LYS A 69 -8.89 -19.21 -3.91
CA LYS A 69 -9.71 -18.61 -4.95
C LYS A 69 -9.16 -17.25 -5.41
N SER A 70 -8.76 -16.37 -4.49
CA SER A 70 -8.17 -15.08 -4.88
C SER A 70 -6.83 -15.26 -5.60
N GLU A 71 -6.05 -16.29 -5.25
CA GLU A 71 -4.83 -16.62 -5.98
C GLU A 71 -5.10 -17.12 -7.39
N GLU A 72 -6.12 -17.95 -7.57
CA GLU A 72 -6.53 -18.39 -8.91
C GLU A 72 -6.99 -17.21 -9.77
N GLU A 73 -7.82 -16.31 -9.22
CA GLU A 73 -8.24 -15.07 -9.90
C GLU A 73 -7.04 -14.20 -10.28
N ARG A 74 -6.05 -14.06 -9.38
CA ARG A 74 -4.80 -13.31 -9.63
C ARG A 74 -4.01 -13.92 -10.78
N LEU A 75 -3.83 -15.24 -10.79
CA LEU A 75 -3.07 -15.97 -11.83
C LEU A 75 -3.77 -15.87 -13.19
N GLN A 76 -5.10 -15.93 -13.24
CA GLN A 76 -5.86 -15.74 -14.47
C GLN A 76 -5.62 -14.34 -15.09
N GLN A 77 -5.40 -13.33 -14.24
CA GLN A 77 -5.16 -11.94 -14.66
C GLN A 77 -3.68 -11.64 -15.00
N GLU A 78 -2.73 -12.54 -14.73
CA GLU A 78 -1.30 -12.27 -14.93
C GLU A 78 -0.93 -11.93 -16.39
N ASN A 79 -1.66 -12.52 -17.36
CA ASN A 79 -1.41 -12.33 -18.78
C ASN A 79 -2.22 -11.19 -19.41
N GLU A 80 -3.14 -10.56 -18.66
CA GLU A 80 -3.88 -9.40 -19.14
C GLU A 80 -2.98 -8.16 -19.12
N LYS A 81 -2.44 -7.79 -20.29
CA LYS A 81 -1.81 -6.48 -20.46
C LYS A 81 -2.90 -5.43 -20.59
N LYS A 82 -3.07 -4.61 -19.55
CA LYS A 82 -3.89 -3.40 -19.60
C LYS A 82 -2.98 -2.20 -19.59
N ASP A 83 -3.22 -1.28 -20.51
CA ASP A 83 -2.56 0.02 -20.49
C ASP A 83 -3.09 0.83 -19.29
N TYR A 84 -2.19 1.50 -18.59
CA TYR A 84 -2.51 2.41 -17.49
C TYR A 84 -1.70 3.70 -17.67
N SER A 85 -2.11 4.79 -17.00
CA SER A 85 -1.39 6.05 -17.12
C SER A 85 0.08 5.88 -16.73
N SER A 86 0.98 6.43 -17.55
CA SER A 86 2.41 6.45 -17.25
C SER A 86 2.77 7.27 -16.01
N LYS A 87 1.82 8.04 -15.47
CA LYS A 87 1.97 8.78 -14.20
C LYS A 87 1.79 7.91 -12.96
N VAL A 88 1.22 6.71 -13.10
CA VAL A 88 1.02 5.80 -11.96
C VAL A 88 2.37 5.29 -11.47
N TYR A 89 2.71 5.60 -10.23
CA TYR A 89 3.86 5.03 -9.54
C TYR A 89 3.49 3.63 -9.04
N PHE A 90 4.04 2.60 -9.69
CA PHE A 90 3.81 1.20 -9.35
C PHE A 90 5.13 0.45 -9.21
N MET A 91 5.19 -0.49 -8.27
CA MET A 91 6.32 -1.39 -8.05
C MET A 91 5.87 -2.82 -7.74
N LYS A 92 6.69 -3.79 -8.16
CA LYS A 92 6.45 -5.20 -7.85
C LYS A 92 6.80 -5.50 -6.41
N GLN A 93 6.14 -6.51 -5.86
CA GLN A 93 6.53 -7.13 -4.60
C GLN A 93 7.36 -8.38 -4.87
N THR A 94 8.60 -8.35 -4.41
CA THR A 94 9.56 -9.45 -4.54
C THR A 94 10.15 -9.87 -3.20
N VAL A 95 10.02 -9.03 -2.16
CA VAL A 95 10.29 -9.37 -0.76
C VAL A 95 9.01 -9.91 -0.10
N GLY A 96 9.10 -11.08 0.53
CA GLY A 96 7.98 -11.66 1.26
C GLY A 96 7.61 -10.80 2.49
N ASN A 97 6.31 -10.67 2.78
CA ASN A 97 5.74 -9.83 3.85
C ASN A 97 5.97 -8.31 3.75
N ALA A 98 6.61 -7.82 2.67
CA ALA A 98 6.80 -6.38 2.46
C ALA A 98 5.54 -5.62 1.98
N CYS A 99 4.38 -6.28 1.92
CA CYS A 99 3.16 -5.71 1.31
C CYS A 99 2.69 -4.42 2.00
N GLY A 100 2.82 -4.30 3.32
CA GLY A 100 2.48 -3.06 4.03
C GLY A 100 3.37 -1.88 3.59
N THR A 101 4.68 -2.09 3.53
CA THR A 101 5.63 -1.07 3.03
C THR A 101 5.36 -0.73 1.57
N ILE A 102 5.11 -1.73 0.72
CA ILE A 102 4.81 -1.50 -0.70
C ILE A 102 3.49 -0.75 -0.86
N GLY A 103 2.47 -1.06 -0.05
CA GLY A 103 1.22 -0.32 -0.01
C GLY A 103 1.44 1.15 0.35
N LEU A 104 2.25 1.44 1.37
CA LEU A 104 2.60 2.81 1.76
C LEU A 104 3.42 3.55 0.68
N LEU A 105 4.35 2.86 0.01
CA LEU A 105 5.11 3.42 -1.11
C LEU A 105 4.24 3.69 -2.34
N HIS A 106 3.29 2.80 -2.62
CA HIS A 106 2.27 3.02 -3.65
C HIS A 106 1.40 4.23 -3.32
N ALA A 107 0.93 4.35 -2.07
CA ALA A 107 0.16 5.51 -1.65
C ALA A 107 0.98 6.80 -1.84
N LEU A 108 2.15 6.88 -1.20
CA LEU A 108 2.96 8.09 -1.17
C LEU A 108 3.48 8.47 -2.57
N GLY A 109 3.92 7.50 -3.37
CA GLY A 109 4.42 7.71 -4.72
C GLY A 109 3.38 8.31 -5.68
N ASN A 110 2.10 8.02 -5.48
CA ASN A 110 1.00 8.53 -6.29
C ASN A 110 0.39 9.84 -5.78
N ILE A 111 0.85 10.36 -4.63
CA ILE A 111 0.36 11.62 -4.04
C ILE A 111 1.48 12.67 -3.86
N THR A 112 2.64 12.46 -4.46
CA THR A 112 3.80 13.37 -4.35
C THR A 112 3.55 14.79 -4.86
N SER A 113 2.52 15.02 -5.69
CA SER A 113 2.07 16.36 -6.08
C SER A 113 1.17 17.02 -5.03
N GLU A 114 0.57 16.24 -4.14
CA GLU A 114 -0.40 16.67 -3.13
C GLU A 114 0.24 16.89 -1.76
N VAL A 115 1.35 16.21 -1.46
CA VAL A 115 2.09 16.32 -0.19
C VAL A 115 3.52 16.79 -0.44
N LYS A 116 4.07 17.57 0.49
CA LYS A 116 5.46 18.02 0.44
C LYS A 116 6.34 17.15 1.32
N LEU A 117 7.17 16.33 0.70
CA LEU A 117 8.22 15.60 1.42
C LEU A 117 9.32 16.56 1.89
N VAL A 118 9.95 16.24 3.03
CA VAL A 118 11.11 16.99 3.52
C VAL A 118 12.26 16.80 2.52
N GLU A 119 12.81 17.89 2.00
CA GLU A 119 13.92 17.84 1.04
C GLU A 119 15.14 17.12 1.65
N GLY A 120 15.71 16.18 0.90
CA GLY A 120 16.84 15.37 1.36
C GLY A 120 16.50 14.28 2.36
N SER A 121 15.22 14.12 2.74
CA SER A 121 14.75 12.96 3.52
C SER A 121 14.88 11.65 2.75
N PHE A 122 14.62 10.54 3.43
CA PHE A 122 14.63 9.22 2.81
C PHE A 122 13.63 9.15 1.65
N PHE A 123 12.36 9.48 1.88
CA PHE A 123 11.34 9.38 0.82
C PHE A 123 11.62 10.33 -0.35
N ASP A 124 12.09 11.55 -0.09
CA ASP A 124 12.47 12.49 -1.15
C ASP A 124 13.54 11.88 -2.07
N LYS A 125 14.59 11.29 -1.49
CA LYS A 125 15.65 10.61 -2.24
C LYS A 125 15.13 9.36 -2.95
N PHE A 126 14.36 8.53 -2.25
CA PHE A 126 13.82 7.28 -2.79
C PHE A 126 13.01 7.53 -4.05
N PHE A 127 12.00 8.40 -4.00
CA PHE A 127 11.14 8.68 -5.16
C PHE A 127 11.89 9.39 -6.30
N LYS A 128 12.87 10.25 -6.00
CA LYS A 128 13.74 10.83 -7.03
C LYS A 128 14.61 9.77 -7.72
N SER A 129 15.18 8.84 -6.97
CA SER A 129 16.03 7.76 -7.50
C SER A 129 15.25 6.74 -8.32
N THR A 130 13.98 6.49 -7.99
CA THR A 130 13.15 5.45 -8.60
C THR A 130 12.17 5.98 -9.66
N ALA A 131 12.15 7.29 -9.90
CA ALA A 131 11.19 7.95 -10.80
C ALA A 131 11.18 7.35 -12.22
N SER A 132 12.37 7.10 -12.80
CA SER A 132 12.54 6.57 -14.16
C SER A 132 12.63 5.04 -14.24
N MET A 133 12.57 4.35 -13.10
CA MET A 133 12.66 2.89 -13.04
C MET A 133 11.33 2.23 -13.42
N ASP A 134 11.41 1.08 -14.07
CA ASP A 134 10.26 0.21 -14.26
C ASP A 134 9.84 -0.47 -12.94
N PRO A 135 8.64 -1.08 -12.86
CA PRO A 135 8.15 -1.68 -11.62
C PRO A 135 9.03 -2.76 -11.00
N LEU A 136 9.77 -3.51 -11.80
CA LEU A 136 10.67 -4.56 -11.31
C LEU A 136 12.00 -3.96 -10.83
N GLN A 137 12.53 -2.95 -11.55
CA GLN A 137 13.69 -2.19 -11.11
C GLN A 137 13.44 -1.49 -9.76
N ARG A 138 12.24 -0.93 -9.55
CA ARG A 138 11.83 -0.37 -8.25
C ARG A 138 11.83 -1.43 -7.14
N ALA A 139 11.39 -2.64 -7.45
CA ALA A 139 11.39 -3.75 -6.49
C ALA A 139 12.82 -4.17 -6.12
N VAL A 140 13.71 -4.31 -7.11
CA VAL A 140 15.14 -4.60 -6.89
C VAL A 140 15.84 -3.46 -6.12
N PHE A 141 15.47 -2.21 -6.38
CA PHE A 141 15.97 -1.08 -5.60
C PHE A 141 15.58 -1.22 -4.11
N LEU A 142 14.31 -1.49 -3.83
CA LEU A 142 13.79 -1.72 -2.48
C LEU A 142 14.45 -2.92 -1.78
N GLU A 143 14.67 -4.02 -2.50
CA GLU A 143 15.33 -5.22 -1.96
C GLU A 143 16.72 -4.94 -1.41
N ASN A 144 17.45 -4.01 -2.02
CA ASN A 144 18.82 -3.66 -1.65
C ASN A 144 18.89 -2.45 -0.71
N ASP A 145 17.76 -1.84 -0.36
CA ASP A 145 17.68 -0.69 0.52
C ASP A 145 17.68 -1.10 2.00
N ARG A 146 18.84 -0.94 2.64
CA ARG A 146 19.03 -1.28 4.06
C ARG A 146 18.33 -0.30 5.00
N GLU A 147 18.20 0.97 4.61
CA GLU A 147 17.54 1.97 5.46
C GLU A 147 16.04 1.67 5.54
N MET A 148 15.43 1.33 4.41
CA MET A 148 14.04 0.87 4.37
C MET A 148 13.82 -0.43 5.14
N GLU A 149 14.70 -1.41 5.00
CA GLU A 149 14.60 -2.67 5.73
C GLU A 149 14.64 -2.46 7.26
N VAL A 150 15.51 -1.56 7.74
CA VAL A 150 15.57 -1.20 9.16
C VAL A 150 14.30 -0.49 9.60
N ALA A 151 13.84 0.51 8.85
CA ALA A 151 12.61 1.24 9.17
C ALA A 151 11.39 0.31 9.21
N HIS A 152 11.29 -0.62 8.26
CA HIS A 152 10.26 -1.64 8.22
C HIS A 152 10.32 -2.55 9.44
N SER A 153 11.51 -3.04 9.83
CA SER A 153 11.67 -3.89 11.01
C SER A 153 11.27 -3.19 12.30
N VAL A 154 11.55 -1.90 12.44
CA VAL A 154 11.12 -1.09 13.60
C VAL A 154 9.59 -1.00 13.61
N ALA A 155 8.96 -0.67 12.50
CA ALA A 155 7.50 -0.58 12.41
C ALA A 155 6.82 -1.93 12.68
N ALA A 156 7.34 -3.03 12.13
CA ALA A 156 6.78 -4.38 12.30
C ALA A 156 6.80 -4.88 13.75
N THR A 157 7.63 -4.28 14.62
CA THR A 157 7.76 -4.65 16.03
C THR A 157 7.15 -3.62 16.99
N ALA A 158 6.58 -2.54 16.46
CA ALA A 158 5.98 -1.44 17.23
C ALA A 158 4.46 -1.56 17.39
N GLY A 159 3.81 -2.51 16.71
CA GLY A 159 2.36 -2.75 16.85
C GLY A 159 1.97 -3.33 18.20
N ASP A 160 0.66 -3.40 18.43
CA ASP A 160 0.09 -3.92 19.68
C ASP A 160 0.17 -5.45 19.77
N THR A 161 0.40 -6.12 18.65
CA THR A 161 0.48 -7.57 18.54
C THR A 161 1.89 -8.06 18.24
N VAL A 162 2.19 -9.29 18.68
CA VAL A 162 3.47 -9.94 18.34
C VAL A 162 3.40 -10.40 16.88
N ALA A 163 4.33 -9.90 16.06
CA ALA A 163 4.41 -10.27 14.65
C ALA A 163 4.60 -11.78 14.45
N SER A 164 3.79 -12.38 13.59
CA SER A 164 3.90 -13.78 13.15
C SER A 164 4.45 -13.83 11.74
N ASP A 165 5.37 -14.75 11.49
CA ASP A 165 5.97 -14.93 10.17
C ASP A 165 4.98 -15.39 9.10
N ASN A 166 4.02 -16.23 9.49
CA ASN A 166 3.00 -16.77 8.62
C ASN A 166 1.73 -15.93 8.76
N VAL A 167 1.46 -15.13 7.74
CA VAL A 167 0.20 -14.41 7.58
C VAL A 167 -0.42 -14.77 6.23
N ASP A 168 -1.73 -14.93 6.23
CA ASP A 168 -2.54 -15.12 5.03
C ASP A 168 -3.17 -13.81 4.57
N THR A 169 -2.88 -12.67 5.22
CA THR A 169 -3.39 -11.35 4.85
C THR A 169 -2.42 -10.56 3.98
N HIS A 170 -2.96 -9.67 3.13
CA HIS A 170 -2.19 -8.89 2.18
C HIS A 170 -2.70 -7.47 2.04
N PHE A 171 -1.77 -6.51 1.97
CA PHE A 171 -2.07 -5.10 1.74
C PHE A 171 -2.05 -4.75 0.26
N ILE A 172 -3.02 -3.95 -0.15
CA ILE A 172 -3.04 -3.24 -1.43
C ILE A 172 -3.34 -1.76 -1.20
N CYS A 173 -3.04 -0.93 -2.20
CA CYS A 173 -3.33 0.50 -2.18
C CYS A 173 -4.31 0.88 -3.28
N PHE A 174 -5.25 1.77 -2.96
CA PHE A 174 -6.08 2.49 -3.91
C PHE A 174 -5.64 3.95 -3.99
N ALA A 175 -5.43 4.46 -5.20
CA ALA A 175 -5.05 5.85 -5.45
C ALA A 175 -5.80 6.41 -6.66
N CYS A 176 -6.08 7.72 -6.64
CA CYS A 176 -6.65 8.44 -7.78
C CYS A 176 -5.53 9.07 -8.60
N VAL A 177 -5.31 8.61 -9.84
CA VAL A 177 -4.28 9.16 -10.74
C VAL A 177 -4.92 9.45 -12.09
N ASP A 178 -4.71 10.66 -12.62
CA ASP A 178 -5.30 11.09 -13.89
C ASP A 178 -6.83 10.91 -13.99
N GLY A 179 -7.54 11.08 -12.88
CA GLY A 179 -8.99 10.96 -12.82
C GLY A 179 -9.52 9.52 -12.80
N GLU A 180 -8.66 8.54 -12.56
CA GLU A 180 -8.99 7.11 -12.51
C GLU A 180 -8.62 6.51 -11.14
N LEU A 181 -9.44 5.59 -10.65
CA LEU A 181 -9.17 4.80 -9.45
C LEU A 181 -8.29 3.61 -9.82
N TYR A 182 -7.08 3.56 -9.27
CA TYR A 182 -6.17 2.44 -9.46
C TYR A 182 -6.04 1.60 -8.19
N GLU A 183 -6.17 0.28 -8.35
CA GLU A 183 -5.74 -0.73 -7.39
C GLU A 183 -4.28 -1.11 -7.67
N LEU A 184 -3.43 -0.98 -6.66
CA LEU A 184 -1.99 -1.14 -6.72
C LEU A 184 -1.55 -2.29 -5.82
N ASP A 185 -1.50 -3.49 -6.40
CA ASP A 185 -1.02 -4.72 -5.77
C ASP A 185 0.31 -5.16 -6.39
N GLY A 186 1.40 -5.11 -5.61
CA GLY A 186 2.73 -5.51 -6.09
C GLY A 186 2.83 -6.96 -6.55
N ARG A 187 1.87 -7.82 -6.17
CA ARG A 187 1.79 -9.23 -6.59
C ARG A 187 1.19 -9.39 -8.00
N LYS A 188 0.51 -8.36 -8.53
CA LYS A 188 -0.13 -8.37 -9.87
C LYS A 188 0.81 -7.90 -10.97
N SER A 189 0.46 -8.17 -12.23
CA SER A 189 1.25 -7.80 -13.41
C SER A 189 1.38 -6.28 -13.59
N GLY A 190 0.38 -5.52 -13.12
CA GLY A 190 0.37 -4.05 -13.12
C GLY A 190 -0.81 -3.49 -12.32
N PRO A 191 -0.97 -2.15 -12.28
CA PRO A 191 -2.15 -1.47 -11.76
C PRO A 191 -3.44 -1.93 -12.43
N ILE A 192 -4.52 -1.99 -11.66
CA ILE A 192 -5.87 -2.26 -12.19
C ILE A 192 -6.69 -0.98 -12.07
N SER A 193 -7.16 -0.44 -13.20
CA SER A 193 -8.17 0.63 -13.18
C SER A 193 -9.54 0.06 -12.82
N HIS A 194 -10.22 0.75 -11.92
CA HIS A 194 -11.61 0.54 -11.52
C HIS A 194 -12.55 1.62 -12.07
N GLY A 195 -12.08 2.44 -13.01
CA GLY A 195 -12.83 3.51 -13.66
C GLY A 195 -12.66 4.89 -13.02
N PRO A 196 -13.49 5.86 -13.43
CA PRO A 196 -13.34 7.26 -13.04
C PRO A 196 -13.40 7.49 -11.53
N SER A 197 -12.55 8.38 -11.04
CA SER A 197 -12.48 8.82 -9.64
C SER A 197 -11.90 10.23 -9.55
N SER A 198 -11.96 10.82 -8.37
CA SER A 198 -11.42 12.16 -8.10
C SER A 198 -10.92 12.26 -6.66
N PRO A 199 -10.14 13.29 -6.30
CA PRO A 199 -9.75 13.53 -4.92
C PRO A 199 -10.92 13.62 -3.93
N SER A 200 -12.10 14.07 -4.37
CA SER A 200 -13.29 14.18 -3.50
C SER A 200 -14.12 12.90 -3.40
N THR A 201 -13.96 11.97 -4.34
CA THR A 201 -14.74 10.71 -4.39
C THR A 201 -13.91 9.46 -4.11
N LEU A 202 -12.57 9.58 -4.10
CA LEU A 202 -11.61 8.47 -3.93
C LEU A 202 -12.01 7.46 -2.86
N LEU A 203 -12.29 7.93 -1.63
CA LEU A 203 -12.65 7.04 -0.53
C LEU A 203 -13.94 6.26 -0.82
N ARG A 204 -14.97 6.93 -1.35
CA ARG A 204 -16.26 6.30 -1.68
C ARG A 204 -16.13 5.31 -2.83
N ASP A 205 -15.31 5.63 -3.83
CA ASP A 205 -15.10 4.77 -4.99
C ASP A 205 -14.26 3.54 -4.62
N ALA A 206 -13.20 3.72 -3.82
CA ALA A 206 -12.44 2.60 -3.24
C ALA A 206 -13.32 1.72 -2.34
N ALA A 207 -14.18 2.31 -1.50
CA ALA A 207 -15.09 1.55 -0.63
C ALA A 207 -16.01 0.61 -1.40
N LYS A 208 -16.53 1.01 -2.57
CA LYS A 208 -17.37 0.14 -3.43
C LYS A 208 -16.59 -1.07 -3.95
N VAL A 209 -15.34 -0.86 -4.35
CA VAL A 209 -14.45 -1.95 -4.79
C VAL A 209 -14.16 -2.89 -3.63
N ILE A 210 -13.80 -2.34 -2.46
CA ILE A 210 -13.52 -3.10 -1.24
C ILE A 210 -14.74 -3.92 -0.80
N GLN A 211 -15.95 -3.34 -0.81
CA GLN A 211 -17.19 -4.08 -0.52
C GLN A 211 -17.37 -5.29 -1.44
N SER A 212 -17.07 -5.13 -2.73
CA SER A 212 -17.13 -6.23 -3.70
C SER A 212 -16.10 -7.31 -3.40
N MET A 213 -14.89 -6.93 -2.96
CA MET A 213 -13.84 -7.88 -2.52
C MET A 213 -14.22 -8.62 -1.24
N ILE A 214 -14.86 -7.96 -0.28
CA ILE A 214 -15.36 -8.57 0.96
C ILE A 214 -16.47 -9.58 0.64
N GLN A 215 -17.42 -9.23 -0.24
CA GLN A 215 -18.52 -10.13 -0.65
C GLN A 215 -18.03 -11.42 -1.30
N LYS A 216 -16.86 -11.40 -1.96
CA LYS A 216 -16.23 -12.61 -2.51
C LYS A 216 -15.68 -13.56 -1.44
N ASN A 217 -15.57 -13.10 -0.19
CA ASN A 217 -14.97 -13.81 0.94
C ASN A 217 -15.92 -13.82 2.17
N PRO A 218 -17.16 -14.35 2.04
CA PRO A 218 -18.22 -14.19 3.04
C PRO A 218 -17.96 -14.87 4.39
N GLY A 219 -16.96 -15.77 4.48
CA GLY A 219 -16.58 -16.46 5.71
C GLY A 219 -15.44 -15.80 6.48
N SER A 220 -14.86 -14.71 5.97
CA SER A 220 -13.76 -14.00 6.62
C SER A 220 -14.24 -12.76 7.36
N LEU A 221 -13.56 -12.43 8.45
CA LEU A 221 -13.63 -11.14 9.14
C LEU A 221 -12.28 -10.41 9.12
N ASN A 222 -11.26 -11.00 8.50
CA ASN A 222 -9.88 -10.52 8.53
C ASN A 222 -9.65 -9.42 7.47
N PHE A 223 -10.36 -8.32 7.62
CA PHE A 223 -10.26 -7.14 6.77
C PHE A 223 -9.92 -5.91 7.60
N ASN A 224 -9.13 -5.00 7.04
CA ASN A 224 -8.90 -3.69 7.64
C ASN A 224 -8.73 -2.64 6.52
N VAL A 225 -9.21 -1.43 6.75
CA VAL A 225 -9.11 -0.32 5.82
C VAL A 225 -8.51 0.88 6.55
N ILE A 226 -7.45 1.45 5.97
CA ILE A 226 -6.78 2.65 6.48
C ILE A 226 -6.81 3.70 5.37
N ALA A 227 -7.25 4.90 5.69
CA ALA A 227 -7.16 6.04 4.78
C ALA A 227 -5.92 6.87 5.11
N ILE A 228 -5.22 7.36 4.09
CA ILE A 228 -4.23 8.44 4.24
C ILE A 228 -4.96 9.73 3.88
N SER A 229 -5.03 10.66 4.84
CA SER A 229 -5.74 11.93 4.68
C SER A 229 -4.80 13.11 4.92
N LYS A 230 -5.09 14.27 4.33
CA LYS A 230 -4.37 15.50 4.70
C LYS A 230 -4.68 15.86 6.14
N LYS A 231 -3.66 16.32 6.86
CA LYS A 231 -3.87 16.86 8.19
C LYS A 231 -4.53 18.22 8.09
N SER A 232 -5.62 18.41 8.82
CA SER A 232 -6.26 19.72 8.94
C SER A 232 -5.30 20.69 9.61
N LYS A 233 -5.10 21.87 9.00
CA LYS A 233 -4.30 22.96 9.58
C LYS A 233 -4.92 23.54 10.86
N ASP A 234 -6.19 23.24 11.09
CA ASP A 234 -6.92 23.62 12.29
C ASP A 234 -6.77 22.52 13.35
N GLY A 235 -5.54 22.38 13.86
CA GLY A 235 -5.30 21.63 15.09
C GLY A 235 -6.03 22.31 16.24
N HIS A 236 -6.82 21.54 17.00
CA HIS A 236 -7.12 21.90 18.38
C HIS A 236 -5.88 21.65 19.24
#